data_AF-A0A6V8F0X7-F1
#
_entry.id   AF-A0A6V8F0X7-F1
#
_cell.length_a   1.000
_cell.length_b   1.000
_cell.length_c   1.000
_cell.angle_alpha   90.00
_cell.angle_beta   90.00
_cell.angle_gamma   90.00
#
_symmetry.space_group_name_H-M   'P 1'
#
loop_
_entity.id
_entity.type
_entity.pdbx_description
1 polymer ?
#
loop_
_entity_poly.entity_id
_entity_poly.type
_entity_poly.pdbx_seq_one_letter_code
_entity_poly.pdbx_strand_id
1 'polypeptide(L)'
;MLKNEDLYTPYFEHNKTIAHVLSLFSGFIFTSITLLLTRLNNTEDMLAQATLLFLTILFYVSLFVLIDNLEMPFHYIKNIPPMTLKVRPFFFLLVIFYLFGASTVMMFLFYHLFYLSLISGLIWLIIVFFSILSTGRRFFEQAIKRNWSVNEPK
;
A
#
# COMPACT_ATOMS: atom_id res chain seq x y z
N MET A 1 -18.51 -26.87 19.42
CA MET A 1 -18.89 -25.69 18.62
C MET A 1 -17.71 -24.74 18.64
N LEU A 2 -16.89 -24.70 17.59
CA LEU A 2 -15.93 -23.61 17.41
C LEU A 2 -16.76 -22.34 17.24
N LYS A 3 -16.59 -21.39 18.16
CA LYS A 3 -17.13 -20.04 17.99
C LYS A 3 -16.62 -19.56 16.62
N ASN A 4 -17.49 -19.00 15.78
CA ASN A 4 -17.11 -18.45 14.47
C ASN A 4 -15.90 -17.50 14.51
N GLU A 5 -15.58 -16.95 15.69
CA GLU A 5 -14.41 -16.13 15.98
C GLU A 5 -13.07 -16.87 15.78
N ASP A 6 -13.00 -18.19 16.02
CA ASP A 6 -11.75 -18.97 15.94
C ASP A 6 -11.42 -19.48 14.52
N LEU A 7 -12.39 -19.50 13.60
CA LEU A 7 -12.18 -20.09 12.26
C LEU A 7 -11.26 -19.26 11.36
N TYR A 8 -11.17 -17.95 11.60
CA TYR A 8 -10.41 -17.02 10.77
C TYR A 8 -9.09 -16.57 11.39
N THR A 9 -8.83 -16.89 12.67
CA THR A 9 -7.59 -16.52 13.37
C THR A 9 -6.32 -16.97 12.64
N PRO A 10 -6.21 -18.21 12.13
CA PRO A 10 -5.02 -18.64 11.38
C PRO A 10 -4.81 -17.85 10.08
N TYR A 11 -5.90 -17.46 9.42
CA TYR A 11 -5.84 -16.63 8.22
C TYR A 11 -5.35 -15.21 8.52
N PHE A 12 -5.76 -14.64 9.66
CA PHE A 12 -5.26 -13.34 10.12
C PHE A 12 -3.78 -13.35 10.46
N GLU A 13 -3.32 -14.36 11.19
CA GLU A 13 -1.89 -14.50 11.50
C GLU A 13 -1.06 -14.68 10.22
N HIS A 14 -1.59 -15.43 9.24
CA HIS A 14 -0.96 -15.55 7.92
C HIS A 14 -0.89 -14.21 7.19
N ASN A 15 -2.00 -13.47 7.11
CA ASN A 15 -2.04 -12.17 6.44
C ASN A 15 -1.13 -11.14 7.14
N LYS A 16 -1.14 -11.10 8.48
CA LYS A 16 -0.21 -10.27 9.26
C LYS A 16 1.25 -10.59 8.94
N THR A 17 1.57 -11.87 8.76
CA THR A 17 2.92 -12.31 8.34
C THR A 17 3.24 -11.81 6.93
N ILE A 18 2.31 -11.95 5.98
CA ILE A 18 2.45 -11.42 4.61
C ILE A 18 2.69 -9.91 4.64
N ALA A 19 1.86 -9.15 5.37
CA ALA A 19 1.98 -7.71 5.49
C ALA A 19 3.33 -7.30 6.10
N HIS A 20 3.81 -8.02 7.11
CA HIS A 20 5.12 -7.77 7.71
C HIS A 20 6.27 -8.02 6.71
N VAL A 21 6.24 -9.13 5.99
CA VAL A 21 7.25 -9.45 4.97
C VAL A 21 7.23 -8.42 3.83
N LEU A 22 6.05 -8.05 3.34
CA LEU A 22 5.90 -7.03 2.28
C LEU A 22 6.34 -5.64 2.74
N SER A 23 6.08 -5.27 3.99
CA SER A 23 6.55 -4.01 4.56
C SER A 23 8.07 -3.96 4.63
N LEU A 24 8.71 -5.03 5.12
CA LEU A 24 10.17 -5.13 5.15
C LEU A 24 10.77 -5.12 3.75
N PHE A 25 10.18 -5.86 2.82
CA PHE A 25 10.61 -5.92 1.43
C PHE A 25 10.51 -4.56 0.74
N SER A 26 9.39 -3.84 0.96
CA SER A 26 9.19 -2.48 0.41
C SER A 26 10.22 -1.50 0.98
N GLY A 27 10.48 -1.54 2.29
CA GLY A 27 11.50 -0.72 2.94
C GLY A 27 12.91 -1.03 2.45
N PHE A 28 13.21 -2.31 2.23
CA PHE A 28 14.47 -2.76 1.63
C PHE A 28 14.65 -2.20 0.22
N ILE A 29 13.66 -2.35 -0.66
CA ILE A 29 13.75 -1.83 -2.04
C ILE A 29 13.89 -0.31 -2.03
N PHE A 30 13.11 0.40 -1.22
CA PHE A 30 13.22 1.86 -1.09
C PHE A 30 14.63 2.30 -0.69
N THR A 31 15.23 1.59 0.27
CA THR A 31 16.62 1.83 0.70
C THR A 31 17.60 1.49 -0.42
N SER A 32 17.39 0.40 -1.16
CA SER A 32 18.23 0.04 -2.32
C SER A 32 18.17 1.11 -3.42
N ILE A 33 16.98 1.62 -3.74
CA ILE A 33 16.81 2.74 -4.70
C ILE A 33 17.60 3.95 -4.22
N THR A 34 17.44 4.33 -2.95
CA THR A 34 18.14 5.48 -2.36
C THR A 34 19.66 5.31 -2.39
N LEU A 35 20.17 4.12 -2.06
CA LEU A 35 21.60 3.81 -2.10
C LEU A 35 22.16 3.84 -3.52
N LEU A 36 21.44 3.25 -4.49
CA LEU A 36 21.84 3.32 -5.89
C LEU A 36 21.88 4.78 -6.35
N LEU A 37 20.84 5.56 -6.07
CA LEU A 37 20.76 6.96 -6.44
C LEU A 37 21.92 7.80 -5.87
N THR A 38 22.31 7.55 -4.61
CA THR A 38 23.36 8.31 -3.90
C THR A 38 24.78 7.85 -4.20
N ARG A 39 24.99 6.58 -4.58
CA ARG A 39 26.32 5.99 -4.74
C ARG A 39 26.73 5.75 -6.19
N LEU A 40 25.81 5.82 -7.13
CA LEU A 40 26.14 5.57 -8.53
C LEU A 40 26.86 6.77 -9.12
N ASN A 41 28.09 6.56 -9.56
CA ASN A 41 28.93 7.61 -10.15
C ASN A 41 28.34 8.20 -11.44
N ASN A 42 27.53 7.42 -12.17
CA ASN A 42 26.84 7.88 -13.38
C ASN A 42 25.40 7.36 -13.38
N THR A 43 24.47 8.21 -12.96
CA THR A 43 23.03 7.93 -12.94
C THR A 43 22.37 8.09 -14.31
N GLU A 44 23.06 8.71 -15.27
CA GLU A 44 22.55 8.90 -16.64
C GLU A 44 22.72 7.67 -17.51
N ASP A 45 23.55 6.70 -17.10
CA ASP A 45 23.74 5.46 -17.83
C ASP A 45 22.40 4.71 -18.01
N MET A 46 22.19 4.17 -19.22
CA MET A 46 20.93 3.55 -19.59
C MET A 46 20.64 2.30 -18.74
N LEU A 47 21.68 1.53 -18.41
CA LEU A 47 21.57 0.35 -17.55
C LEU A 47 21.19 0.75 -16.11
N ALA A 48 21.76 1.83 -15.60
CA ALA A 48 21.44 2.39 -14.30
C ALA A 48 19.97 2.82 -14.20
N GLN A 49 19.50 3.59 -15.19
CA GLN A 49 18.10 4.05 -15.23
C GLN A 49 17.12 2.89 -15.37
N ALA A 50 17.44 1.88 -16.20
CA ALA A 50 16.62 0.68 -16.33
C ALA A 50 16.53 -0.10 -15.00
N THR A 51 17.65 -0.21 -14.28
CA THR A 51 17.70 -0.88 -12.96
C THR A 51 16.87 -0.12 -11.93
N LEU A 52 16.99 1.21 -11.89
CA LEU A 52 16.19 2.07 -11.00
C LEU A 52 14.70 1.96 -11.33
N LEU A 53 14.34 1.96 -12.62
CA LEU A 53 12.95 1.79 -13.05
C LEU A 53 12.40 0.43 -12.60
N PHE A 54 13.16 -0.65 -12.81
CA PHE A 54 12.76 -2.00 -12.40
C PHE A 54 12.53 -2.10 -10.89
N LEU A 55 13.47 -1.59 -10.08
CA LEU A 55 13.30 -1.56 -8.62
C LEU A 55 12.10 -0.71 -8.21
N THR A 56 11.86 0.41 -8.88
CA THR A 56 10.70 1.26 -8.62
C THR A 56 9.39 0.55 -8.91
N ILE A 57 9.31 -0.21 -9.99
CA ILE A 57 8.13 -1.03 -10.32
C ILE A 57 7.91 -2.09 -9.25
N LEU A 58 8.96 -2.81 -8.85
CA LEU A 58 8.87 -3.81 -7.77
C LEU A 58 8.40 -3.18 -6.46
N PHE A 59 8.91 -2.00 -6.13
CA PHE A 59 8.49 -1.23 -4.96
C PHE A 59 7.01 -0.84 -5.04
N TYR A 60 6.53 -0.34 -6.18
CA TYR A 60 5.13 0.02 -6.32
C TYR A 60 4.20 -1.19 -6.26
N VAL A 61 4.60 -2.32 -6.85
CA VAL A 61 3.84 -3.57 -6.77
C VAL A 61 3.81 -4.08 -5.32
N SER A 62 4.93 -4.06 -4.61
CA SER A 62 4.95 -4.50 -3.21
C SER A 62 4.09 -3.61 -2.32
N LEU A 63 4.12 -2.30 -2.55
CA LEU A 63 3.26 -1.33 -1.88
C LEU A 63 1.77 -1.59 -2.18
N PHE A 64 1.42 -1.83 -3.45
CA PHE A 64 0.04 -2.12 -3.84
C PHE A 64 -0.48 -3.40 -3.17
N VAL A 65 0.30 -4.49 -3.20
CA VAL A 65 -0.07 -5.75 -2.56
C VAL A 65 -0.17 -5.59 -1.04
N LEU A 66 0.69 -4.76 -0.44
CA LEU A 66 0.63 -4.47 1.00
C LEU A 66 -0.67 -3.75 1.39
N ILE A 67 -1.10 -2.73 0.63
CA ILE A 67 -2.40 -2.08 0.88
C ILE A 67 -3.54 -3.09 0.77
N ASP A 68 -3.57 -3.89 -0.30
CA ASP A 68 -4.64 -4.86 -0.51
C ASP A 68 -4.73 -5.88 0.64
N ASN A 69 -3.59 -6.33 1.17
CA ASN A 69 -3.54 -7.21 2.34
C ASN A 69 -4.00 -6.53 3.63
N LEU A 70 -3.63 -5.25 3.84
CA LEU A 70 -4.08 -4.45 4.99
C LEU A 70 -5.59 -4.15 4.94
N GLU A 71 -6.21 -4.19 3.76
CA GLU A 71 -7.65 -4.00 3.58
C GLU A 71 -8.48 -5.27 3.81
N MET A 72 -7.90 -6.46 3.68
CA MET A 72 -8.63 -7.73 3.86
C MET A 72 -9.37 -7.89 5.20
N PRO A 73 -8.88 -7.41 6.36
CA PRO A 73 -9.64 -7.47 7.60
C PRO A 73 -11.00 -6.79 7.52
N PHE A 74 -11.13 -5.76 6.68
CA PHE A 74 -12.42 -5.12 6.45
C PHE A 74 -13.40 -6.04 5.71
N HIS A 75 -12.94 -7.01 4.91
CA HIS A 75 -13.80 -7.93 4.17
C HIS A 75 -14.41 -9.04 5.01
N TYR A 76 -13.62 -9.64 5.91
CA TYR A 76 -13.99 -10.90 6.54
C TYR A 76 -14.52 -10.74 7.98
N ILE A 77 -14.30 -9.58 8.61
CA ILE A 77 -14.76 -9.33 9.97
C ILE A 77 -16.16 -8.71 9.95
N LYS A 78 -17.16 -9.49 10.36
CA LYS A 78 -18.55 -9.00 10.52
C LYS A 78 -18.70 -8.00 11.67
N ASN A 79 -17.88 -8.12 12.71
CA ASN A 79 -17.92 -7.30 13.94
C ASN A 79 -16.62 -6.50 14.11
N ILE A 80 -16.36 -5.57 13.19
CA ILE A 80 -15.27 -4.60 13.36
C ILE A 80 -15.69 -3.63 14.47
N PRO A 81 -14.86 -3.42 15.51
CA PRO A 81 -15.16 -2.47 16.58
C PRO A 81 -15.56 -1.11 16.00
N PRO A 82 -16.60 -0.43 16.52
CA PRO A 82 -17.02 0.88 16.00
C PRO A 82 -15.90 1.93 16.08
N MET A 83 -14.90 1.71 16.94
CA MET A 83 -13.74 2.60 17.09
C MET A 83 -12.76 2.53 15.91
N THR A 84 -12.56 1.36 15.30
CA THR A 84 -11.74 1.21 14.07
C THR A 84 -12.49 1.68 12.81
N LEU A 85 -13.80 1.93 12.94
CA LEU A 85 -14.66 2.56 11.94
C LEU A 85 -14.74 4.08 12.03
N LYS A 86 -14.08 4.71 13.03
CA LYS A 86 -13.74 6.13 12.91
C LYS A 86 -12.81 6.20 11.72
N VAL A 87 -13.33 6.57 10.56
CA VAL A 87 -12.70 6.39 9.26
C VAL A 87 -11.38 7.17 9.12
N ARG A 88 -11.24 8.27 9.88
CA ARG A 88 -10.11 9.21 9.77
C ARG A 88 -8.70 8.60 9.85
N PRO A 89 -8.30 7.81 10.87
CA PRO A 89 -6.93 7.30 10.99
C PRO A 89 -6.58 6.32 9.86
N PHE A 90 -7.53 5.53 9.35
CA PHE A 90 -7.30 4.66 8.21
C PHE A 90 -7.05 5.46 6.92
N PHE A 91 -7.86 6.48 6.67
CA PHE A 91 -7.63 7.40 5.54
C PHE A 91 -6.31 8.17 5.68
N PHE A 92 -5.93 8.60 6.88
CA PHE A 92 -4.62 9.21 7.12
C PHE A 92 -3.47 8.24 6.83
N LEU A 93 -3.59 6.97 7.24
CA LEU A 93 -2.61 5.94 6.94
C LEU A 93 -2.47 5.73 5.42
N LEU A 94 -3.58 5.66 4.69
CA LEU A 94 -3.58 5.57 3.23
C LEU A 94 -2.88 6.76 2.57
N VAL A 95 -3.16 7.99 3.04
CA VAL A 95 -2.50 9.20 2.52
C VAL A 95 -0.99 9.13 2.75
N ILE A 96 -0.54 8.77 3.96
CA ILE A 96 0.89 8.61 4.27
C ILE A 96 1.51 7.56 3.35
N PHE A 97 0.80 6.45 3.11
CA PHE A 97 1.26 5.39 2.24
C PHE A 97 1.38 5.86 0.78
N TYR A 98 0.43 6.66 0.30
CA TYR A 98 0.51 7.21 -1.05
C TYR A 98 1.63 8.25 -1.20
N LEU A 99 1.87 9.05 -0.17
CA LEU A 99 3.00 9.97 -0.10
C LEU A 99 4.33 9.22 -0.09
N PHE A 100 4.39 8.05 0.54
CA PHE A 100 5.58 7.21 0.54
C PHE A 100 5.96 6.74 -0.86
N GLY A 101 5.00 6.29 -1.67
CA GLY A 101 5.26 5.99 -3.09
C GLY A 101 5.55 7.23 -3.93
N ALA A 102 4.93 8.38 -3.64
CA ALA A 102 5.27 9.64 -4.33
C ALA A 102 6.70 10.12 -4.03
N SER A 103 7.26 9.73 -2.88
CA SER A 103 8.61 10.14 -2.48
C SER A 103 9.70 9.62 -3.44
N THR A 104 9.52 8.46 -4.07
CA THR A 104 10.49 7.95 -5.06
C THR A 104 10.48 8.79 -6.33
N VAL A 105 9.31 9.27 -6.77
CA VAL A 105 9.20 10.19 -7.91
C VAL A 105 9.95 11.49 -7.64
N MET A 106 9.79 12.02 -6.42
CA MET A 106 10.51 13.22 -5.96
C MET A 106 12.02 12.99 -5.87
N MET A 107 12.47 11.82 -5.40
CA MET A 107 13.88 11.46 -5.39
C MET A 107 14.50 11.52 -6.79
N PHE A 108 13.85 10.95 -7.80
CA PHE A 108 14.36 11.03 -9.18
C PHE A 108 14.41 12.45 -9.72
N LEU A 109 13.43 13.28 -9.34
CA LEU A 109 13.40 14.69 -9.73
C LEU A 109 14.54 15.50 -9.10
N PHE A 110 14.88 15.23 -7.83
CA PHE A 110 16.02 15.86 -7.16
C PHE A 110 17.39 15.45 -7.73
N TYR A 111 17.47 14.29 -8.39
CA TYR A 111 18.68 13.79 -9.03
C TYR A 111 18.74 14.07 -10.54
N HIS A 112 17.93 15.01 -11.03
CA HIS A 112 17.85 15.41 -12.45
C HIS A 112 17.44 14.28 -13.42
N LEU A 113 16.89 13.18 -12.93
CA LEU A 113 16.41 12.05 -13.73
C LEU A 113 14.97 12.28 -14.21
N PHE A 114 14.78 13.32 -15.04
CA PHE A 114 13.45 13.80 -15.42
C PHE A 114 12.59 12.75 -16.14
N TYR A 115 13.15 12.05 -17.14
CA TYR A 115 12.41 11.01 -17.86
C TYR A 115 11.99 9.85 -16.96
N LEU A 116 12.89 9.42 -16.08
CA LEU A 116 12.61 8.36 -15.11
C LEU A 116 11.54 8.79 -14.11
N SER A 117 11.60 10.04 -13.62
CA SER A 117 10.58 10.62 -12.75
C SER A 117 9.22 10.69 -13.44
N LEU A 118 9.17 11.05 -14.73
CA LEU A 118 7.91 11.12 -15.49
C LEU A 118 7.29 9.73 -15.66
N ILE A 119 8.07 8.73 -16.10
CA ILE A 119 7.60 7.35 -16.30
C ILE A 119 7.16 6.75 -14.96
N SER A 120 7.99 6.85 -13.92
CA SER A 120 7.65 6.34 -12.59
C SER A 120 6.45 7.07 -11.97
N GLY A 121 6.32 8.37 -12.20
CA GLY A 121 5.16 9.17 -11.78
C GLY A 121 3.88 8.72 -12.46
N LEU A 122 3.90 8.46 -13.78
CA LEU A 122 2.75 7.92 -14.51
C LEU A 122 2.34 6.54 -13.99
N ILE A 123 3.30 5.64 -13.80
CA ILE A 123 3.02 4.30 -13.25
C ILE A 123 2.41 4.42 -11.86
N TRP A 124 2.96 5.31 -11.02
CA TRP A 124 2.44 5.54 -9.68
C TRP A 124 1.01 6.07 -9.69
N LEU A 125 0.72 7.06 -10.55
CA LEU A 125 -0.63 7.59 -10.71
C LEU A 125 -1.64 6.52 -11.13
N ILE A 126 -1.25 5.63 -12.06
CA ILE A 126 -2.10 4.50 -12.47
C ILE A 126 -2.39 3.60 -11.27
N ILE A 127 -1.37 3.23 -10.49
CA ILE A 127 -1.52 2.35 -9.33
C ILE A 127 -2.39 2.99 -8.25
N VAL A 128 -2.17 4.28 -7.94
CA VAL A 128 -2.99 5.04 -7.00
C VAL A 128 -4.44 5.10 -7.47
N PHE A 129 -4.67 5.37 -8.76
CA PHE A 129 -6.01 5.41 -9.33
C PHE A 129 -6.72 4.06 -9.20
N PHE A 130 -6.05 2.96 -9.56
CA PHE A 130 -6.59 1.60 -9.39
C PHE A 130 -6.88 1.27 -7.93
N SER A 131 -5.97 1.63 -7.02
CA SER A 131 -6.13 1.42 -5.59
C SER A 131 -7.32 2.20 -5.04
N ILE A 132 -7.45 3.50 -5.35
CA ILE A 132 -8.60 4.30 -4.91
C ILE A 132 -9.91 3.73 -5.45
N LEU A 133 -9.94 3.28 -6.71
CA LEU A 133 -11.12 2.67 -7.31
C LEU A 133 -11.51 1.37 -6.58
N SER A 134 -10.53 0.49 -6.33
CA SER A 134 -10.78 -0.78 -5.64
C SER A 134 -11.22 -0.54 -4.19
N THR A 135 -10.48 0.27 -3.44
CA THR A 135 -10.73 0.59 -2.05
C THR A 135 -12.06 1.33 -1.90
N GLY A 136 -12.29 2.37 -2.69
CA GLY A 136 -13.51 3.17 -2.66
C GLY A 136 -14.76 2.36 -2.93
N ARG A 137 -14.73 1.50 -3.97
CA ARG A 137 -15.84 0.58 -4.27
C ARG A 137 -16.10 -0.37 -3.10
N ARG A 138 -15.04 -0.95 -2.53
CA ARG A 138 -15.13 -1.90 -1.40
C ARG A 138 -15.72 -1.24 -0.15
N PHE A 139 -15.27 -0.05 0.21
CA PHE A 139 -15.81 0.70 1.35
C PHE A 139 -17.29 1.05 1.16
N PHE A 140 -17.68 1.46 -0.06
CA PHE A 140 -19.06 1.84 -0.35
C PHE A 140 -20.01 0.63 -0.27
N GLU A 141 -19.60 -0.52 -0.81
CA GLU A 141 -20.36 -1.77 -0.72
C GLU A 141 -20.58 -2.21 0.74
N GLN A 142 -19.59 -2.01 1.60
CA GLN A 142 -19.72 -2.30 3.04
C GLN A 142 -20.61 -1.29 3.77
N ALA A 143 -20.50 0.00 3.46
CA ALA A 143 -21.31 1.04 4.06
C ALA A 143 -22.82 0.82 3.79
N ILE A 144 -23.17 0.37 2.58
CA ILE A 144 -24.56 0.07 2.18
C ILE A 144 -25.07 -1.21 2.85
N LYS A 145 -24.26 -2.28 2.88
CA LYS A 145 -24.71 -3.60 3.39
C LYS A 145 -24.81 -3.65 4.92
N ARG A 146 -24.15 -2.74 5.64
CA ARG A 146 -24.10 -2.77 7.11
C ARG A 146 -25.31 -2.04 7.70
N ASN A 147 -26.18 -2.78 8.39
CA ASN A 147 -27.29 -2.20 9.14
C ASN A 147 -26.77 -1.62 10.47
N TRP A 148 -26.53 -0.31 10.49
CA TRP A 148 -25.91 0.41 11.61
C TRP A 148 -26.77 0.44 12.89
N SER A 149 -28.05 0.07 12.80
CA SER A 149 -29.01 0.15 13.91
C SER A 149 -28.94 -1.00 14.93
N VAL A 150 -28.25 -2.10 14.64
CA VAL A 150 -28.35 -3.35 15.44
C VAL A 150 -27.25 -3.49 16.49
N ASN A 151 -26.18 -2.69 16.43
CA ASN A 151 -24.96 -2.91 17.24
C ASN A 151 -24.66 -1.77 18.23
N GLU A 152 -25.63 -0.96 18.63
CA GLU A 152 -25.46 -0.11 19.82
C GLU A 152 -25.57 -0.99 21.08
N PRO A 153 -24.49 -1.17 21.86
CA PRO A 153 -24.64 -1.74 23.19
C PRO A 153 -25.48 -0.76 24.02
N LYS A 154 -26.63 -1.24 24.52
CA LYS A 154 -27.39 -0.58 25.58
C LYS A 154 -26.57 -0.53 26.87
#